data_AF-A0A352FJF4-F1
#
_entry.id   AF-A0A352FJF4-F1
#
_cell.length_a   1.000
_cell.length_b   1.000
_cell.length_c   1.000
_cell.angle_alpha   90.00
_cell.angle_beta   90.00
_cell.angle_gamma   90.00
#
_symmetry.space_group_name_H-M   'P 1'
#
loop_
_entity.id
_entity.type
_entity.pdbx_description
1 polymer ?
#
loop_
_entity_poly.entity_id
_entity_poly.type
_entity_poly.pdbx_seq_one_letter_code
_entity_poly.pdbx_strand_id
1 'polypeptide(L)'
;MRKRTFKAELRSGHKDHAVEVPFDPSVEWNLQPRPLWRGRRGHSVNATVNGFSFESSIVPRQQKFYLLIDAEAANAAGVFDGARVEVDVEPYAE
;
A
#
# COMPACT_ATOMS: atom_id res chain seq x y z
N MET A 1 -2.32 13.26 10.71
CA MET A 1 -2.56 11.81 10.57
C MET A 1 -1.29 11.07 10.97
N ARG A 2 -1.37 9.80 11.40
CA ARG A 2 -0.18 9.04 11.88
C ARG A 2 0.39 8.18 10.76
N LYS A 3 1.61 8.52 10.32
CA LYS A 3 2.45 7.69 9.47
C LYS A 3 2.76 6.35 10.15
N ARG A 4 2.79 5.26 9.38
CA ARG A 4 3.13 3.91 9.82
C ARG A 4 4.27 3.34 9.01
N THR A 5 5.23 2.75 9.70
CA THR A 5 6.37 2.06 9.11
C THR A 5 6.26 0.57 9.39
N PHE A 6 6.48 -0.25 8.37
CA PHE A 6 6.52 -1.71 8.50
C PHE A 6 7.42 -2.34 7.46
N LYS A 7 7.81 -3.60 7.67
CA LYS A 7 8.55 -4.40 6.69
C LYS A 7 7.62 -5.42 6.06
N ALA A 8 7.69 -5.55 4.74
CA ALA A 8 6.89 -6.50 4.00
C ALA A 8 7.65 -7.03 2.78
N GLU A 9 7.17 -8.15 2.26
CA GLU A 9 7.67 -8.76 1.04
C GLU A 9 6.85 -8.25 -0.14
N LEU A 10 7.53 -7.76 -1.19
CA LEU A 10 6.87 -7.42 -2.44
C LEU A 10 6.39 -8.72 -3.09
N ARG A 11 5.08 -8.80 -3.34
CA ARG A 11 4.45 -9.90 -4.04
C ARG A 11 3.91 -9.41 -5.37
N SER A 12 4.36 -10.05 -6.43
CA SER A 12 3.91 -9.77 -7.78
C SER A 12 2.67 -10.60 -8.08
N GLY A 13 1.56 -9.91 -8.34
CA GLY A 13 0.38 -10.52 -8.92
C GLY A 13 0.45 -10.54 -10.44
N HIS A 14 -0.49 -11.23 -11.08
CA HIS A 14 -0.67 -11.26 -12.54
C HIS A 14 -0.90 -9.88 -13.20
N LYS A 15 -1.08 -8.80 -12.42
CA LYS A 15 -1.38 -7.45 -12.91
C LYS A 15 -0.69 -6.31 -12.15
N ASP A 16 -0.49 -6.45 -10.83
CA ASP A 16 0.09 -5.40 -10.00
C ASP A 16 1.01 -6.01 -8.93
N HIS A 17 2.02 -5.25 -8.47
CA HIS A 17 2.77 -5.61 -7.27
C HIS A 17 2.03 -5.13 -6.03
N ALA A 18 2.20 -5.84 -4.92
CA ALA A 18 1.61 -5.44 -3.66
C ALA A 18 2.43 -5.93 -2.48
N VAL A 19 2.31 -5.23 -1.36
CA VAL A 19 2.81 -5.67 -0.06
C VAL A 19 1.65 -5.88 0.91
N GLU A 20 1.76 -6.88 1.77
CA GLU A 20 0.78 -7.08 2.84
C GLU A 20 0.96 -6.00 3.92
N VAL A 21 -0.15 -5.36 4.29
CA VAL A 21 -0.20 -4.34 5.35
C VAL A 21 -0.55 -5.04 6.67
N PRO A 22 0.30 -4.99 7.70
CA PRO A 22 0.15 -5.79 8.91
C PRO A 22 -0.81 -5.17 9.94
N PHE A 23 -1.71 -4.29 9.52
CA PHE A 23 -2.69 -3.63 10.37
C PHE A 23 -3.97 -3.30 9.59
N ASP A 24 -5.07 -3.07 10.30
CA ASP A 24 -6.31 -2.56 9.71
C ASP A 24 -6.24 -1.03 9.62
N PRO A 25 -6.20 -0.44 8.41
CA PRO A 25 -6.12 1.01 8.24
C PRO A 25 -7.34 1.74 8.82
N SER A 26 -8.50 1.07 8.88
CA SER A 26 -9.72 1.67 9.42
C SER A 26 -9.64 1.86 10.92
N VAL A 27 -8.98 0.93 11.62
CA VAL A 27 -8.73 1.01 13.05
C VAL A 27 -7.57 1.94 13.34
N GLU A 28 -6.45 1.78 12.62
CA GLU A 28 -5.21 2.53 12.87
C GLU A 28 -5.37 4.03 12.61
N TRP A 29 -6.12 4.40 11.58
CA TRP A 29 -6.31 5.80 11.20
C TRP A 29 -7.68 6.36 11.56
N ASN A 30 -8.59 5.53 12.07
CA ASN A 30 -9.99 5.90 12.33
C ASN A 30 -10.67 6.48 11.07
N LEU A 31 -10.43 5.86 9.91
CA LEU A 31 -10.95 6.28 8.61
C LEU A 31 -11.70 5.14 7.94
N GLN A 32 -12.91 5.38 7.44
CA GLN A 32 -13.64 4.37 6.69
C GLN A 32 -13.09 4.21 5.26
N PRO A 33 -13.08 3.00 4.69
CA PRO A 33 -12.66 2.79 3.31
C PRO A 33 -13.60 3.49 2.32
N ARG A 34 -13.03 4.28 1.41
CA ARG A 34 -13.73 5.04 0.37
C ARG A 34 -13.75 4.27 -0.95
N PRO A 35 -14.72 4.55 -1.85
CA PRO A 35 -14.66 4.05 -3.23
C PRO A 35 -13.38 4.55 -3.92
N LEU A 36 -12.62 3.63 -4.53
CA LEU A 36 -11.41 3.97 -5.31
C LEU A 36 -11.72 3.92 -6.81
N TRP A 37 -12.38 2.85 -7.25
CA TRP A 37 -12.92 2.70 -8.60
C TRP A 37 -14.11 1.75 -8.57
N ARG A 38 -14.77 1.55 -9.73
CA ARG A 38 -16.00 0.76 -9.81
C ARG A 38 -15.83 -0.63 -9.18
N GLY A 39 -16.56 -0.87 -8.09
CA GLY A 39 -16.56 -2.14 -7.37
C GLY A 39 -15.37 -2.37 -6.42
N ARG A 40 -14.54 -1.35 -6.16
CA ARG A 40 -13.43 -1.46 -5.19
C ARG A 40 -13.43 -0.30 -4.20
N ARG A 41 -13.27 -0.64 -2.93
CA ARG A 41 -13.12 0.30 -1.82
C ARG A 41 -11.78 0.07 -1.13
N GLY A 42 -11.23 1.11 -0.53
CA GLY A 42 -9.97 1.06 0.20
C GLY A 42 -9.59 2.42 0.77
N HIS A 43 -8.31 2.62 1.06
CA HIS A 43 -7.79 3.86 1.61
C HIS A 43 -6.74 4.42 0.67
N SER A 44 -6.94 5.63 0.16
CA SER A 44 -5.90 6.36 -0.57
C SER A 44 -4.80 6.75 0.41
N VAL A 45 -3.55 6.56 0.01
CA VAL A 45 -2.38 6.76 0.86
C VAL A 45 -1.23 7.41 0.10
N ASN A 46 -0.39 8.13 0.83
CA ASN A 46 0.98 8.40 0.40
C ASN A 46 1.86 7.29 0.95
N ALA A 47 2.59 6.62 0.06
CA ALA A 47 3.50 5.54 0.41
C ALA A 47 4.93 5.92 0.06
N THR A 48 5.89 5.44 0.85
CA THR A 48 7.31 5.49 0.54
C THR A 48 7.89 4.10 0.65
N VAL A 49 8.61 3.67 -0.38
CA VAL A 49 9.31 2.37 -0.43
C VAL A 49 10.76 2.64 -0.83
N ASN A 50 11.71 2.15 -0.03
CA ASN A 50 13.14 2.40 -0.24
C ASN A 50 13.50 3.89 -0.51
N GLY A 51 12.76 4.82 0.09
CA GLY A 51 12.97 6.27 -0.10
C GLY A 51 12.28 6.88 -1.32
N PHE A 52 11.60 6.10 -2.17
CA PHE A 52 10.77 6.60 -3.26
C PHE A 52 9.32 6.77 -2.82
N SER A 53 8.79 8.00 -2.90
CA SER A 53 7.42 8.32 -2.51
C SER A 53 6.47 8.33 -3.70
N PHE A 54 5.28 7.78 -3.51
CA PHE A 54 4.23 7.68 -4.54
C PHE A 54 2.84 7.64 -3.90
N GLU A 55 1.83 8.05 -4.68
CA GLU A 55 0.42 7.91 -4.30
C GLU A 55 -0.06 6.50 -4.60
N SER A 56 -0.83 5.91 -3.68
CA SER A 56 -1.36 4.56 -3.86
C SER A 56 -2.64 4.33 -3.06
N SER A 57 -3.05 3.07 -2.96
CA SER A 57 -4.22 2.61 -2.26
C SER A 57 -3.94 1.34 -1.46
N ILE A 58 -4.47 1.29 -0.24
CA ILE A 58 -4.60 0.06 0.54
C ILE A 58 -5.97 -0.55 0.30
N VAL A 59 -6.02 -1.80 -0.16
CA VAL A 59 -7.26 -2.53 -0.48
C VAL A 59 -7.40 -3.80 0.36
N PRO A 60 -8.62 -4.15 0.80
CA PRO A 60 -8.87 -5.42 1.45
C PRO A 60 -8.98 -6.57 0.43
N ARG A 61 -8.36 -7.71 0.71
CA ARG A 61 -8.47 -8.96 -0.07
C ARG A 61 -8.28 -10.16 0.85
N GLN A 62 -9.17 -11.15 0.79
CA GLN A 62 -9.09 -12.38 1.58
C GLN A 62 -8.81 -12.13 3.08
N GLN A 63 -9.58 -11.22 3.70
CA GLN A 63 -9.44 -10.84 5.12
C GLN A 63 -8.11 -10.16 5.49
N LYS A 64 -7.28 -9.80 4.50
CA LYS A 64 -6.02 -9.07 4.67
C LYS A 64 -6.05 -7.74 3.94
N PHE A 65 -5.05 -6.91 4.19
CA PHE A 65 -4.88 -5.60 3.55
C PHE A 65 -3.62 -5.60 2.70
N TYR A 66 -3.71 -4.98 1.53
CA TYR A 66 -2.62 -4.90 0.56
C TYR A 66 -2.44 -3.47 0.09
N LEU A 67 -1.22 -2.95 0.21
CA LEU A 67 -0.80 -1.73 -0.44
C LEU A 67 -0.42 -2.08 -1.88
N LEU A 68 -1.04 -1.40 -2.84
CA LEU A 68 -0.70 -1.56 -4.25
C LEU A 68 0.60 -0.82 -4.55
N ILE A 69 1.42 -1.40 -5.40
CA ILE A 69 2.66 -0.79 -5.89
C ILE A 69 2.65 -1.04 -7.39
N ASP A 70 2.46 0.01 -8.17
CA ASP A 70 2.53 -0.13 -9.62
C ASP A 70 3.97 -0.44 -10.06
N ALA A 71 4.10 -0.91 -11.31
CA ALA A 71 5.40 -1.29 -11.84
C ALA A 71 6.37 -0.09 -11.94
N GLU A 72 5.87 1.12 -12.13
CA GLU A 72 6.72 2.32 -12.23
C GLU A 72 7.35 2.63 -10.87
N ALA A 73 6.56 2.67 -9.80
CA ALA A 73 7.02 2.86 -8.43
C ALA A 73 7.95 1.73 -7.98
N ALA A 74 7.64 0.47 -8.29
CA ALA A 74 8.51 -0.66 -7.97
C ALA A 74 9.89 -0.54 -8.67
N ASN A 75 9.89 -0.20 -9.97
CA ASN A 75 11.12 0.00 -10.73
C ASN A 75 11.92 1.21 -10.22
N ALA A 76 11.26 2.33 -9.94
CA ALA A 76 11.90 3.54 -9.42
C ALA A 76 12.50 3.32 -8.02
N ALA A 77 11.86 2.50 -7.19
CA ALA A 77 12.37 2.09 -5.88
C ALA A 77 13.42 0.96 -5.96
N GLY A 78 13.70 0.42 -7.14
CA GLY A 78 14.63 -0.70 -7.35
C GLY A 78 14.21 -2.00 -6.65
N VAL A 79 12.90 -2.25 -6.55
CA VAL A 79 12.33 -3.38 -5.82
C VAL A 79 11.81 -4.43 -6.80
N PHE A 80 12.12 -5.69 -6.52
CA PHE A 80 11.72 -6.84 -7.33
C PHE A 80 10.85 -7.82 -6.53
N ASP A 81 10.22 -8.76 -7.23
CA ASP A 81 9.42 -9.81 -6.59
C ASP A 81 10.21 -10.57 -5.52
N GLY A 82 9.58 -10.81 -4.37
CA GLY A 82 10.20 -11.47 -3.22
C GLY A 82 11.17 -10.59 -2.42
N ALA A 83 11.42 -9.34 -2.83
CA ALA A 83 12.25 -8.44 -2.06
C ALA A 83 11.56 -8.03 -0.76
N ARG A 84 12.32 -8.02 0.34
CA ARG A 84 11.86 -7.41 1.60
C ARG A 84 12.15 -5.92 1.58
N VAL A 85 11.12 -5.13 1.76
CA VAL A 85 11.19 -3.67 1.75
C VAL A 85 10.68 -3.10 3.07
N GLU A 86 11.25 -1.95 3.43
CA GLU A 86 10.67 -1.08 4.44
C GLU A 86 9.70 -0.12 3.76
N VAL A 87 8.50 -0.05 4.32
CA VAL A 87 7.38 0.68 3.74
C VAL A 87 6.86 1.64 4.79
N ASP A 88 6.75 2.88 4.37
CA ASP A 88 6.13 3.97 5.08
C ASP A 88 4.80 4.28 4.41
N VAL A 89 3.72 4.40 5.19
CA VAL A 89 2.40 4.77 4.66
C VAL A 89 1.70 5.75 5.58
N GLU A 90 0.98 6.69 4.98
CA GLU A 90 0.08 7.59 5.67
C GLU A 90 -1.20 7.81 4.85
N PRO A 91 -2.33 8.12 5.49
CA PRO A 91 -3.54 8.47 4.76
C PRO A 91 -3.31 9.66 3.85
N TYR A 92 -3.85 9.59 2.64
CA TYR A 92 -3.91 10.75 1.76
C TYR A 92 -4.88 11.78 2.36
N ALA A 93 -4.39 12.99 2.61
CA ALA A 93 -5.25 14.11 2.97
C ALA A 93 -5.73 14.75 1.66
N GLU A 94 -7.01 14.53 1.33
CA GLU A 94 -7.71 15.38 0.35
C GLU A 94 -7.82 16.83 0.86
#